data_AF-A0A3M1ZML9-F1
#
_entry.id   AF-A0A3M1ZML9-F1
#
_cell.length_a   1.000
_cell.length_b   1.000
_cell.length_c   1.000
_cell.angle_alpha   90.00
_cell.angle_beta   90.00
_cell.angle_gamma   90.00
#
_symmetry.space_group_name_H-M   'P 1'
#
loop_
_entity.id
_entity.type
_entity.pdbx_description
1 polymer ?
#
loop_
_entity_poly.entity_id
_entity_poly.type
_entity_poly.pdbx_seq_one_letter_code
_entity_poly.pdbx_strand_id
1 'polypeptide(L)'
;LALRWAVQEMERRYRLMAEEQVRNIVTYNKKIERRLKDLGSRRPEDETNTEIFPYIVVVIDELADLMMVASKDVEESIARLAQMARAAGIHLIVATQRPSVDVLTGMIKANFPARIAFQVASRVDSRTILDTQGAETLLGGGDMLFLPPGTARLERVHGSFVSEDEIARLTAFLREQGEPEYQEEIIHEPEPLPGLDDPEFDELYDRAVALVAETRQASISMIQRRLQIGYNRAARMIERMEQEGVVGPSRGAKPREVLINKL
;
A
#
# COMPACT_ATOMS: atom_id res chain seq x y z
N LEU A 1 6.41 3.11 6.40
CA LEU A 1 6.86 2.53 5.12
C LEU A 1 5.88 1.52 4.58
N ALA A 2 5.73 0.38 5.25
CA ALA A 2 4.75 -0.65 4.90
C ALA A 2 3.31 -0.11 4.72
N LEU A 3 2.86 0.86 5.53
CA LEU A 3 1.53 1.47 5.35
C LEU A 3 1.40 2.26 4.04
N ARG A 4 2.45 2.97 3.61
CA ARG A 4 2.49 3.66 2.32
C ARG A 4 2.47 2.65 1.17
N TRP A 5 3.24 1.58 1.28
CA TRP A 5 3.22 0.49 0.31
C TRP A 5 1.82 -0.15 0.21
N ALA A 6 1.18 -0.45 1.34
CA ALA A 6 -0.17 -1.03 1.36
C ALA A 6 -1.19 -0.11 0.67
N VAL A 7 -1.04 1.21 0.81
CA VAL A 7 -1.86 2.20 0.10
C VAL A 7 -1.61 2.14 -1.40
N GLN A 8 -0.35 2.05 -1.85
CA GLN A 8 0.00 1.93 -3.27
C GLN A 8 -0.49 0.61 -3.88
N GLU A 9 -0.36 -0.50 -3.15
CA GLU A 9 -0.88 -1.80 -3.57
C GLU A 9 -2.41 -1.79 -3.66
N MET A 10 -3.09 -1.13 -2.72
CA MET A 10 -4.53 -0.90 -2.80
C MET A 10 -4.92 -0.17 -4.11
N GLU A 11 -4.23 0.92 -4.44
CA GLU A 11 -4.47 1.68 -5.69
C GLU A 11 -4.19 0.85 -6.93
N ARG A 12 -3.09 0.07 -6.93
CA ARG A 12 -2.73 -0.84 -8.02
C ARG A 12 -3.82 -1.86 -8.26
N ARG A 13 -4.32 -2.51 -7.20
CA ARG A 13 -5.44 -3.45 -7.29
C ARG A 13 -6.69 -2.79 -7.81
N TYR A 14 -7.01 -1.56 -7.39
CA TYR A 14 -8.16 -0.83 -7.92
C TYR A 14 -8.05 -0.54 -9.42
N ARG A 15 -6.86 -0.16 -9.90
CA ARG A 15 -6.61 0.05 -11.33
C ARG A 15 -6.83 -1.22 -12.14
N LEU A 16 -6.24 -2.33 -11.69
CA LEU A 16 -6.37 -3.63 -12.35
C LEU A 16 -7.81 -4.18 -12.29
N MET A 17 -8.52 -3.96 -11.17
CA MET A 17 -9.94 -4.28 -11.06
C MET A 17 -10.81 -3.45 -12.02
N ALA A 18 -10.50 -2.16 -12.20
CA ALA A 18 -11.22 -1.29 -13.12
C ALA A 18 -11.00 -1.70 -14.59
N GLU A 19 -9.77 -2.04 -14.97
CA GLU A 19 -9.43 -2.61 -16.30
C GLU A 19 -10.23 -3.89 -16.56
N GLU A 20 -10.39 -4.73 -15.53
CA GLU A 20 -11.18 -5.95 -15.60
C GLU A 20 -12.69 -5.73 -15.38
N GLN A 21 -13.16 -4.50 -15.19
CA GLN A 21 -14.56 -4.13 -14.96
C GLN A 21 -15.21 -4.87 -13.76
N VAL A 22 -14.41 -5.14 -12.72
CA VAL A 22 -14.85 -5.79 -11.49
C VAL A 22 -14.73 -4.85 -10.30
N ARG A 23 -15.50 -5.12 -9.24
CA ARG A 23 -15.60 -4.21 -8.08
C ARG A 23 -14.87 -4.70 -6.84
N ASN A 24 -14.46 -5.96 -6.79
CA ASN A 24 -13.75 -6.52 -5.65
C ASN A 24 -12.84 -7.69 -6.03
N ILE A 25 -11.90 -7.98 -5.14
CA ILE A 25 -10.90 -9.04 -5.26
C ILE A 25 -11.49 -10.41 -5.56
N VAL A 26 -12.64 -10.76 -4.97
CA VAL A 26 -13.28 -12.07 -5.18
C VAL A 26 -13.73 -12.22 -6.62
N THR A 27 -14.40 -11.20 -7.16
CA THR A 27 -14.83 -11.19 -8.57
C THR A 27 -13.66 -11.09 -9.54
N TYR A 28 -12.61 -10.36 -9.17
CA TYR A 28 -11.38 -10.26 -9.94
C TYR A 28 -10.69 -11.63 -10.06
N ASN A 29 -10.36 -12.26 -8.94
CA ASN A 29 -9.68 -13.56 -8.91
C ASN A 29 -10.49 -14.63 -9.66
N LYS A 30 -11.81 -14.68 -9.49
CA LYS A 30 -12.67 -15.61 -10.25
C LYS A 30 -12.59 -15.41 -11.76
N LYS A 31 -12.42 -14.16 -12.23
CA LYS A 31 -12.28 -13.85 -13.66
C LYS A 31 -10.90 -14.26 -14.18
N ILE A 32 -9.85 -13.98 -13.42
CA ILE A 32 -8.47 -14.40 -13.75
C ILE A 32 -8.33 -15.93 -13.76
N GLU A 33 -8.89 -16.64 -12.77
CA GLU A 33 -8.90 -18.10 -12.73
C GLU A 33 -9.60 -18.73 -13.94
N ARG A 34 -10.72 -18.15 -14.40
CA ARG A 34 -11.39 -18.62 -15.62
C ARG A 34 -10.51 -18.41 -16.84
N ARG A 35 -9.91 -17.22 -16.98
CA ARG A 35 -8.96 -16.91 -18.06
C ARG A 35 -7.79 -17.90 -18.08
N LEU A 36 -7.22 -18.21 -16.93
CA LEU A 36 -6.11 -19.18 -16.80
C LEU A 36 -6.52 -20.58 -17.24
N LYS A 37 -7.75 -21.01 -16.94
CA LYS A 37 -8.29 -22.31 -17.41
C LYS A 37 -8.50 -22.33 -18.92
N ASP A 38 -9.01 -21.24 -19.49
CA ASP A 38 -9.32 -21.13 -20.91
C ASP A 38 -8.06 -21.03 -21.80
N LEU A 39 -6.98 -20.44 -21.28
CA LEU A 39 -5.70 -20.31 -21.98
C LEU A 39 -4.91 -21.64 -22.10
N GLY A 40 -5.16 -22.62 -21.22
CA GLY A 40 -4.43 -23.88 -21.21
C GLY A 40 -2.89 -23.67 -21.12
N SER A 41 -2.12 -24.38 -21.94
CA SER A 41 -0.64 -24.25 -22.02
C SER A 41 -0.14 -23.19 -22.99
N ARG A 42 -1.03 -22.45 -23.66
CA ARG A 42 -0.61 -21.39 -24.59
C ARG A 42 -0.13 -20.21 -23.75
N ARG A 43 1.19 -19.96 -23.81
CA ARG A 43 1.78 -18.79 -23.15
C ARG A 43 1.06 -17.55 -23.68
N PRO A 44 0.49 -16.71 -22.80
CA PRO A 44 -0.14 -15.49 -23.23
C PRO A 44 0.89 -14.65 -23.99
N GLU A 45 0.51 -14.12 -25.16
CA GLU A 45 1.20 -12.97 -25.73
C GLU A 45 1.16 -11.85 -24.67
N ASP A 46 2.28 -11.12 -24.54
CA ASP A 46 2.78 -10.36 -23.38
C ASP A 46 1.85 -9.30 -22.70
N GLU A 47 0.55 -9.24 -23.02
CA GLU A 47 -0.37 -8.18 -22.59
C GLU A 47 -1.52 -8.61 -21.67
N THR A 48 -1.68 -9.91 -21.35
CA THR A 48 -2.80 -10.36 -20.49
C THR A 48 -2.40 -10.54 -19.04
N ASN A 49 -3.00 -9.73 -18.15
CA ASN A 49 -2.83 -9.88 -16.71
C ASN A 49 -3.39 -11.24 -16.24
N THR A 50 -2.54 -12.00 -15.54
CA THR A 50 -2.81 -13.35 -15.03
C THR A 50 -2.59 -13.45 -13.51
N GLU A 51 -2.31 -12.32 -12.86
CA GLU A 51 -2.05 -12.28 -11.43
C GLU A 51 -3.34 -12.50 -10.62
N ILE A 52 -3.29 -13.44 -9.69
CA ILE A 52 -4.32 -13.65 -8.67
C ILE A 52 -3.88 -12.91 -7.41
N PHE A 53 -4.74 -12.05 -6.88
CA PHE A 53 -4.40 -11.30 -5.68
C PHE A 53 -4.66 -12.13 -4.42
N PRO A 54 -3.67 -12.26 -3.51
CA PRO A 54 -3.92 -12.77 -2.16
C PRO A 54 -4.61 -11.71 -1.30
N TYR A 55 -5.31 -12.13 -0.25
CA TYR A 55 -5.68 -11.21 0.82
C TYR A 55 -4.42 -10.75 1.56
N ILE A 56 -4.35 -9.48 1.90
CA ILE A 56 -3.28 -8.91 2.71
C ILE A 56 -3.86 -8.52 4.06
N VAL A 57 -3.23 -8.98 5.15
CA VAL A 57 -3.57 -8.59 6.51
C VAL A 57 -2.39 -7.83 7.10
N VAL A 58 -2.60 -6.55 7.41
CA VAL A 58 -1.61 -5.69 8.06
C VAL A 58 -1.90 -5.68 9.55
N VAL A 59 -0.96 -6.18 10.35
CA VAL A 59 -1.07 -6.23 11.82
C VAL A 59 -0.12 -5.20 12.42
N ILE A 60 -0.66 -4.29 13.23
CA ILE A 60 0.09 -3.30 14.00
C ILE A 60 -0.12 -3.64 15.47
N ASP A 61 0.93 -4.13 16.13
CA ASP A 61 0.85 -4.57 17.53
C ASP A 61 0.74 -3.38 18.51
N GLU A 62 1.43 -2.28 18.22
CA GLU A 62 1.38 -1.06 19.03
C GLU A 62 1.30 0.19 18.15
N LEU A 63 0.08 0.69 17.95
CA LEU A 63 -0.17 1.92 17.18
C LEU A 63 0.51 3.14 17.81
N ALA A 64 0.60 3.21 19.14
CA ALA A 64 1.10 4.40 19.82
C ALA A 64 2.55 4.71 19.45
N ASP A 65 3.38 3.68 19.23
CA ASP A 65 4.78 3.86 18.82
C ASP A 65 4.88 4.51 17.44
N LEU A 66 4.00 4.13 16.51
CA LEU A 66 3.94 4.76 15.19
C LEU A 66 3.47 6.21 15.28
N MET A 67 2.45 6.48 16.12
CA MET A 67 1.90 7.82 16.30
C MET A 67 2.89 8.78 16.95
N MET A 68 3.77 8.30 17.84
CA MET A 68 4.80 9.12 18.47
C MET A 68 5.88 9.61 17.49
N VAL A 69 6.16 8.83 16.45
CA VAL A 69 7.23 9.15 15.48
C VAL A 69 6.69 9.95 14.29
N ALA A 70 5.53 9.57 13.75
CA ALA A 70 5.00 10.14 12.51
C ALA A 70 3.46 10.14 12.48
N SER A 71 2.82 10.74 13.49
CA SER A 71 1.36 10.74 13.67
C SER A 71 0.57 11.06 12.41
N LYS A 72 0.92 12.14 11.71
CA LYS A 72 0.17 12.61 10.53
C LYS A 72 0.17 11.60 9.38
N ASP A 73 1.35 11.11 8.99
CA ASP A 73 1.50 10.21 7.85
C ASP A 73 0.90 8.82 8.14
N VAL A 74 1.02 8.36 9.39
CA VAL A 74 0.44 7.11 9.86
C VAL A 74 -1.09 7.21 9.87
N GLU A 75 -1.64 8.28 10.43
CA GLU A 75 -3.09 8.50 10.49
C GLU A 75 -3.71 8.62 9.10
N GLU A 76 -3.06 9.36 8.18
CA GLU A 76 -3.52 9.48 6.80
C GLU A 76 -3.53 8.11 6.08
N SER A 77 -2.44 7.35 6.21
CA SER A 77 -2.33 6.03 5.58
C SER A 77 -3.37 5.04 6.14
N ILE A 78 -3.54 5.01 7.46
CA ILE A 78 -4.51 4.15 8.14
C ILE A 78 -5.93 4.54 7.75
N ALA A 79 -6.28 5.84 7.78
CA ALA A 79 -7.60 6.31 7.40
C ALA A 79 -7.92 5.92 5.95
N ARG A 80 -6.97 6.14 5.04
CA ARG A 80 -7.13 5.81 3.62
C ARG A 80 -7.34 4.31 3.39
N LEU A 81 -6.55 3.48 4.04
CA LEU A 81 -6.69 2.03 3.96
C LEU A 81 -8.02 1.56 4.55
N ALA A 82 -8.37 2.02 5.75
CA ALA A 82 -9.60 1.59 6.42
C ALA A 82 -10.87 2.01 5.64
N GLN A 83 -10.83 3.13 4.92
CA GLN A 83 -11.94 3.59 4.07
C GLN A 83 -12.13 2.76 2.79
N MET A 84 -11.04 2.42 2.11
CA MET A 84 -11.09 1.95 0.73
C MET A 84 -10.62 0.52 0.54
N ALA A 85 -9.86 -0.07 1.46
CA ALA A 85 -9.10 -1.29 1.15
C ALA A 85 -9.93 -2.59 1.19
N ARG A 86 -11.15 -2.55 1.73
CA ARG A 86 -12.06 -3.72 1.83
C ARG A 86 -12.26 -4.43 0.49
N ALA A 87 -12.52 -3.69 -0.58
CA ALA A 87 -12.76 -4.29 -1.89
C ALA A 87 -11.47 -4.79 -2.56
N ALA A 88 -10.34 -4.17 -2.25
CA ALA A 88 -9.00 -4.58 -2.68
C ALA A 88 -8.46 -5.80 -1.91
N GLY A 89 -9.18 -6.26 -0.88
CA GLY A 89 -8.79 -7.43 -0.08
C GLY A 89 -7.62 -7.15 0.87
N ILE A 90 -7.48 -5.91 1.34
CA ILE A 90 -6.49 -5.54 2.35
C ILE A 90 -7.23 -5.20 3.65
N HIS A 91 -6.80 -5.79 4.74
CA HIS A 91 -7.43 -5.70 6.05
C HIS A 91 -6.42 -5.26 7.10
N LEU A 92 -6.86 -4.45 8.07
CA LEU A 92 -6.02 -3.92 9.13
C LEU A 92 -6.46 -4.49 10.48
N ILE A 93 -5.50 -4.95 11.26
CA ILE A 93 -5.63 -5.26 12.68
C ILE A 93 -4.70 -4.30 13.40
N VAL A 94 -5.27 -3.46 14.26
CA VAL A 94 -4.52 -2.43 14.98
C VAL A 94 -4.74 -2.62 16.47
N ALA A 95 -3.66 -2.82 17.19
CA ALA A 95 -3.63 -2.98 18.64
C ALA A 95 -2.83 -1.83 19.27
N THR A 96 -3.12 -1.58 20.54
CA THR A 96 -2.39 -0.62 21.37
C THR A 96 -2.65 -0.93 22.84
N GLN A 97 -1.63 -0.74 23.68
CA GLN A 97 -1.77 -0.77 25.14
C GLN A 97 -2.03 0.62 25.71
N ARG A 98 -1.99 1.68 24.89
CA ARG A 98 -2.15 3.08 25.29
C ARG A 98 -3.44 3.66 24.70
N PRO A 99 -4.61 3.39 25.31
CA PRO A 99 -5.91 3.85 24.83
C PRO A 99 -6.15 5.34 25.17
N SER A 100 -5.30 6.23 24.66
CA SER A 100 -5.45 7.69 24.78
C SER A 100 -6.09 8.29 23.54
N VAL A 101 -6.66 9.50 23.67
CA VAL A 101 -7.28 10.24 22.56
C VAL A 101 -6.25 10.62 21.49
N ASP A 102 -4.99 10.79 21.87
CA ASP A 102 -3.90 11.13 20.96
C ASP A 102 -3.49 9.93 20.06
N VAL A 103 -3.71 8.70 20.55
CA VAL A 103 -3.45 7.47 19.78
C VAL A 103 -4.70 7.04 19.02
N LEU A 104 -5.85 7.02 19.69
CA LEU A 104 -7.16 6.65 19.13
C LEU A 104 -7.96 7.90 18.77
N THR A 105 -7.44 8.63 17.79
CA THR A 105 -8.06 9.88 17.31
C THR A 105 -9.46 9.65 16.76
N GLY A 106 -10.22 10.74 16.59
CA GLY A 106 -11.54 10.68 15.96
C GLY A 106 -11.50 10.09 14.53
N MET A 107 -10.44 10.38 13.77
CA MET A 107 -10.25 9.86 12.41
C MET A 107 -10.01 8.35 12.43
N ILE A 108 -9.19 7.84 13.36
CA ILE A 108 -9.00 6.40 13.52
C ILE A 108 -10.35 5.76 13.89
N LYS A 109 -11.02 6.24 14.92
CA LYS A 109 -12.31 5.65 15.36
C LYS A 109 -13.37 5.65 14.27
N ALA A 110 -13.45 6.70 13.46
CA ALA A 110 -14.42 6.80 12.36
C ALA A 110 -14.25 5.70 11.29
N ASN A 111 -13.04 5.16 11.12
CA ASN A 111 -12.74 4.18 10.08
C ASN A 111 -12.62 2.72 10.60
N PHE A 112 -12.59 2.51 11.92
CA PHE A 112 -12.60 1.18 12.54
C PHE A 112 -13.92 0.93 13.29
N PRO A 113 -14.97 0.43 12.59
CA PRO A 113 -16.28 0.20 13.21
C PRO A 113 -16.32 -1.06 14.08
N ALA A 114 -15.43 -2.03 13.85
CA ALA A 114 -15.29 -3.21 14.69
C ALA A 114 -14.18 -2.97 15.72
N ARG A 115 -14.47 -3.16 17.01
CA ARG A 115 -13.52 -2.86 18.09
C ARG A 115 -13.53 -3.94 19.15
N ILE A 116 -12.37 -4.21 19.72
CA ILE A 116 -12.20 -5.13 20.85
C ILE A 116 -11.51 -4.34 21.95
N ALA A 117 -12.02 -4.43 23.17
CA ALA A 117 -11.34 -3.95 24.36
C ALA A 117 -11.16 -5.12 25.34
N PHE A 118 -9.91 -5.38 25.70
CA PHE A 118 -9.59 -6.16 26.90
C PHE A 118 -9.73 -5.30 28.15
N GLN A 119 -9.40 -5.86 29.32
CA GLN A 119 -9.40 -5.13 30.57
C GLN A 119 -8.55 -3.85 30.46
N VAL A 120 -9.14 -2.72 30.84
CA VAL A 120 -8.47 -1.41 30.90
C VAL A 120 -8.51 -0.85 32.32
N ALA A 121 -7.64 0.12 32.61
CA ALA A 121 -7.49 0.67 33.95
C ALA A 121 -8.67 1.56 34.37
N SER A 122 -9.31 2.26 33.43
CA SER A 122 -10.31 3.27 33.76
C SER A 122 -11.52 3.32 32.82
N ARG A 123 -12.61 3.93 33.31
CA ARG A 123 -13.79 4.27 32.50
C ARG A 123 -13.46 5.19 31.32
N VAL A 124 -12.41 6.01 31.46
CA VAL A 124 -11.96 6.93 30.40
C VAL A 124 -11.38 6.11 29.26
N ASP A 125 -10.49 5.17 29.56
CA ASP A 125 -9.88 4.27 28.58
C ASP A 125 -10.92 3.42 27.85
N SER A 126 -11.90 2.88 28.59
CA SER A 126 -13.02 2.13 27.99
C SER A 126 -13.77 2.98 26.96
N ARG A 127 -14.06 4.23 27.30
CA ARG A 127 -14.74 5.16 26.37
C ARG A 127 -13.85 5.55 25.20
N THR A 128 -12.54 5.66 25.39
CA THR A 128 -11.64 5.93 24.27
C THR A 128 -11.71 4.82 23.23
N ILE A 129 -11.77 3.54 23.65
CA ILE A 129 -11.81 2.39 22.74
C ILE A 129 -13.22 2.14 22.19
N LEU A 130 -14.23 2.05 23.06
CA LEU A 130 -15.56 1.54 22.71
C LEU A 130 -16.64 2.63 22.58
N ASP A 131 -16.30 3.89 22.83
CA ASP A 131 -17.26 5.01 23.01
C ASP A 131 -18.26 4.79 24.17
N THR A 132 -18.06 3.75 24.99
CA THR A 132 -18.87 3.41 26.16
C THR A 132 -18.01 2.81 27.27
N GLN A 133 -18.57 2.74 28.48
CA GLN A 133 -17.93 2.10 29.64
C GLN A 133 -18.20 0.59 29.67
N GLY A 134 -17.38 -0.16 30.40
CA GLY A 134 -17.56 -1.58 30.65
C GLY A 134 -16.24 -2.35 30.64
N ALA A 135 -15.26 -1.93 29.84
CA ALA A 135 -13.99 -2.64 29.72
C ALA A 135 -13.15 -2.58 31.01
N GLU A 136 -13.36 -1.55 31.84
CA GLU A 136 -12.73 -1.41 33.16
C GLU A 136 -13.22 -2.45 34.19
N THR A 137 -14.33 -3.14 33.90
CA THR A 137 -14.93 -4.15 34.78
C THR A 137 -14.60 -5.58 34.37
N LEU A 138 -13.82 -5.75 33.30
CA LEU A 138 -13.37 -7.06 32.83
C LEU A 138 -12.41 -7.70 33.82
N LEU A 139 -12.32 -9.02 33.76
CA LEU A 139 -11.57 -9.84 34.72
C LEU A 139 -10.08 -10.00 34.38
N GLY A 140 -9.64 -9.52 33.21
CA GLY A 140 -8.33 -9.84 32.66
C GLY A 140 -8.29 -11.26 32.08
N GLY A 141 -7.08 -11.80 31.84
CA GLY A 141 -6.91 -13.20 31.43
C GLY A 141 -7.64 -13.61 30.14
N GLY A 142 -7.81 -12.68 29.19
CA GLY A 142 -8.52 -12.90 27.92
C GLY A 142 -9.99 -12.48 27.91
N ASP A 143 -10.56 -12.03 29.03
CA ASP A 143 -11.90 -11.44 29.06
C ASP A 143 -11.94 -10.13 28.27
N MET A 144 -12.88 -10.01 27.34
CA MET A 144 -12.97 -8.88 26.40
C MET A 144 -14.40 -8.46 26.10
N LEU A 145 -14.56 -7.21 25.66
CA LEU A 145 -15.77 -6.69 25.03
C LEU A 145 -15.51 -6.50 23.55
N PHE A 146 -16.39 -7.07 22.73
CA PHE A 146 -16.42 -6.91 21.29
C PHE A 146 -17.57 -5.98 20.90
N LEU A 147 -17.26 -4.96 20.10
CA LEU A 147 -18.22 -4.11 19.41
C LEU A 147 -18.24 -4.51 17.93
N PRO A 148 -19.26 -5.26 17.48
CA PRO A 148 -19.40 -5.60 16.07
C PRO A 148 -19.71 -4.35 15.22
N PRO A 149 -19.33 -4.35 13.93
CA PRO A 149 -19.61 -3.23 13.05
C PRO A 149 -21.12 -3.07 12.81
N GLY A 150 -21.61 -1.83 12.85
CA GLY A 150 -23.01 -1.49 12.54
C GLY A 150 -24.01 -1.72 13.69
N THR A 151 -23.54 -2.10 14.88
CA THR A 151 -24.34 -2.21 16.10
C THR A 151 -23.74 -1.37 17.22
N ALA A 152 -24.57 -0.95 18.18
CA ALA A 152 -24.12 -0.33 19.43
C ALA A 152 -24.06 -1.32 20.59
N ARG A 153 -24.44 -2.59 20.37
CA ARG A 153 -24.47 -3.62 21.39
C ARG A 153 -23.10 -4.24 21.55
N LEU A 154 -22.58 -4.18 22.77
CA LEU A 154 -21.38 -4.90 23.17
C LEU A 154 -21.66 -6.37 23.45
N GLU A 155 -20.75 -7.22 23.03
CA GLU A 155 -20.72 -8.65 23.31
C GLU A 155 -19.54 -8.95 24.23
N ARG A 156 -19.80 -9.53 25.39
CA ARG A 156 -18.73 -10.01 26.27
C ARG A 156 -18.28 -11.38 25.78
N VAL A 157 -16.97 -11.53 25.55
CA VAL A 157 -16.36 -12.73 25.01
C VAL A 157 -15.18 -13.13 25.89
N HIS A 158 -15.00 -14.43 26.09
CA HIS A 158 -13.81 -14.97 26.73
C HIS A 158 -12.84 -15.43 25.65
N GLY A 159 -11.71 -14.74 25.54
CA GLY A 159 -10.66 -15.04 24.57
C GLY A 159 -10.09 -16.43 24.78
N SER A 160 -9.80 -17.11 23.68
CA SER A 160 -9.09 -18.40 23.74
C SER A 160 -7.65 -18.17 24.15
N PHE A 161 -7.18 -18.92 25.13
CA PHE A 161 -5.78 -18.93 25.52
C PHE A 161 -4.99 -19.81 24.55
N VAL A 162 -3.84 -19.31 24.10
CA VAL A 162 -2.84 -20.05 23.35
C VAL A 162 -1.51 -19.86 24.05
N SER A 163 -0.85 -20.95 24.38
CA SER A 163 0.46 -20.97 25.02
C SER A 163 1.60 -20.69 24.03
N GLU A 164 2.74 -20.24 24.52
CA GLU A 164 3.95 -20.06 23.71
C GLU A 164 4.38 -21.38 23.04
N ASP A 165 4.23 -22.51 23.74
CA ASP A 165 4.52 -23.83 23.18
C ASP A 165 3.61 -24.19 22.01
N GLU A 166 2.32 -23.81 22.06
CA GLU A 166 1.39 -23.98 20.94
C GLU A 166 1.78 -23.12 19.74
N ILE A 167 2.19 -21.86 19.98
CA ILE A 167 2.68 -20.96 18.94
C ILE A 167 3.95 -21.53 18.31
N ALA A 168 4.91 -22.01 19.11
CA ALA A 168 6.15 -22.60 18.63
C ALA A 168 5.90 -23.83 17.76
N ARG A 169 5.00 -24.73 18.19
CA ARG A 169 4.61 -25.90 17.39
C ARG A 169 3.94 -25.50 16.07
N LEU A 170 3.02 -24.54 16.11
CA LEU A 170 2.31 -24.09 14.91
C LEU A 170 3.27 -23.42 13.91
N THR A 171 4.15 -22.54 14.39
CA THR A 171 5.12 -21.85 13.53
C THR A 171 6.17 -22.81 12.96
N ALA A 172 6.60 -23.81 13.71
CA ALA A 172 7.48 -24.87 13.19
C ALA A 172 6.79 -25.67 12.07
N PHE A 173 5.55 -26.11 12.29
CA PHE A 173 4.77 -26.82 11.28
C PHE A 173 4.60 -26.00 9.99
N LEU A 174 4.37 -24.68 10.10
CA LEU A 174 4.25 -23.80 8.93
C LEU A 174 5.57 -23.65 8.16
N ARG A 175 6.70 -23.54 8.86
CA ARG A 175 8.03 -23.46 8.24
C ARG A 175 8.39 -24.72 7.46
N GLU A 176 7.90 -25.89 7.87
CA GLU A 176 8.10 -27.14 7.13
C GLU A 176 7.33 -27.17 5.79
N GLN A 177 6.31 -26.34 5.61
CA GLN A 177 5.51 -26.32 4.38
C GLN A 177 6.11 -25.45 3.28
N GLY A 178 6.98 -24.49 3.61
CA GLY A 178 7.61 -23.62 2.63
C GLY A 178 8.35 -22.44 3.25
N GLU A 179 9.25 -21.86 2.46
CA GLU A 179 9.98 -20.66 2.82
C GLU A 179 9.16 -19.39 2.54
N PRO A 180 9.30 -18.34 3.37
CA PRO A 180 8.65 -17.06 3.14
C PRO A 180 9.21 -16.36 1.89
N GLU A 181 8.32 -15.86 1.03
CA GLU A 181 8.67 -15.00 -0.09
C GLU A 181 8.53 -13.53 0.34
N TYR A 182 9.66 -12.92 0.73
CA TYR A 182 9.69 -11.53 1.14
C TYR A 182 9.73 -10.58 -0.06
N GLN A 183 8.91 -9.53 -0.01
CA GLN A 183 8.95 -8.42 -0.97
C GLN A 183 9.75 -7.27 -0.37
N GLU A 184 11.00 -7.12 -0.83
CA GLU A 184 11.93 -6.09 -0.33
C GLU A 184 11.36 -4.67 -0.46
N GLU A 185 10.54 -4.43 -1.49
CA GLU A 185 9.86 -3.15 -1.74
C GLU A 185 8.94 -2.68 -0.60
N ILE A 186 8.52 -3.57 0.30
CA ILE A 186 7.67 -3.24 1.46
C ILE A 186 8.51 -2.59 2.57
N ILE A 187 9.76 -3.04 2.72
CA ILE A 187 10.64 -2.73 3.84
C ILE A 187 11.52 -1.53 3.50
N HIS A 188 11.98 -1.46 2.26
CA HIS A 188 12.80 -0.37 1.77
C HIS A 188 11.92 0.82 1.36
N GLU A 189 12.33 2.04 1.75
CA GLU A 189 11.91 3.20 0.95
C GLU A 189 12.35 2.92 -0.48
N PRO A 190 11.52 3.23 -1.51
CA PRO A 190 12.10 3.38 -2.82
C PRO A 190 13.24 4.38 -2.62
N GLU A 191 14.49 3.91 -2.77
CA GLU A 191 15.63 4.81 -2.66
C GLU A 191 15.27 6.04 -3.51
N PRO A 192 15.51 7.28 -3.03
CA PRO A 192 15.54 8.39 -3.96
C PRO A 192 16.50 7.95 -5.04
N LEU A 193 15.96 7.63 -6.23
CA LEU A 193 16.72 6.91 -7.23
C LEU A 193 18.05 7.65 -7.43
N PRO A 194 19.20 6.98 -7.29
CA PRO A 194 20.49 7.65 -7.41
C PRO A 194 20.53 8.34 -8.76
N GLY A 195 20.73 9.66 -8.77
CA GLY A 195 20.56 10.41 -10.01
C GLY A 195 20.60 11.93 -9.91
N LEU A 196 21.38 12.48 -8.99
CA LEU A 196 21.91 13.84 -9.15
C LEU A 196 23.44 13.88 -9.28
N ASP A 197 24.14 12.79 -8.95
CA ASP A 197 25.61 12.68 -9.04
C ASP A 197 26.06 11.33 -9.64
N ASP A 198 25.27 10.74 -10.54
CA ASP A 198 25.71 9.58 -11.33
C ASP A 198 26.29 10.09 -12.66
N PRO A 199 27.62 9.97 -12.90
CA PRO A 199 28.25 10.45 -14.14
C PRO A 199 27.62 9.87 -15.40
N GLU A 200 27.12 8.63 -15.32
CA GLU A 200 26.48 7.95 -16.46
C GLU A 200 25.07 8.51 -16.74
N PHE A 201 24.39 9.02 -15.70
CA PHE A 201 23.09 9.68 -15.85
C PHE A 201 23.22 11.04 -16.52
N ASP A 202 24.23 11.82 -16.16
CA ASP A 202 24.50 13.12 -16.80
C ASP A 202 24.96 12.94 -18.26
N GLU A 203 25.80 11.96 -18.58
CA GLU A 203 26.17 11.66 -19.98
C GLU A 203 24.98 11.23 -20.85
N LEU A 204 24.02 10.50 -20.28
CA LEU A 204 22.79 10.12 -21.00
C LEU A 204 21.82 11.29 -21.10
N TYR A 205 21.80 12.19 -20.11
CA TYR A 205 20.99 13.40 -20.13
C TYR A 205 21.44 14.35 -21.24
N ASP A 206 22.74 14.62 -21.35
CA ASP A 206 23.29 15.48 -22.40
C ASP A 206 23.00 14.92 -23.80
N ARG A 207 23.13 13.61 -23.98
CA ARG A 207 22.73 12.90 -25.21
C ARG A 207 21.24 13.03 -25.50
N ALA A 208 20.39 12.99 -24.46
CA ALA A 208 18.95 13.17 -24.60
C ALA A 208 18.60 14.61 -25.03
N VAL A 209 19.25 15.62 -24.45
CA VAL A 209 19.05 17.04 -24.80
C VAL A 209 19.46 17.29 -26.25
N ALA A 210 20.63 16.79 -26.65
CA ALA A 210 21.11 16.91 -28.04
C ALA A 210 20.15 16.24 -29.04
N LEU A 211 19.65 15.05 -28.71
CA LEU A 211 18.67 14.34 -29.53
C LEU A 211 17.36 15.12 -29.69
N VAL A 212 16.85 15.73 -28.61
CA VAL A 212 15.63 16.54 -28.63
C VAL A 212 15.84 17.83 -29.44
N ALA A 213 17.02 18.46 -29.32
CA ALA A 213 17.39 19.63 -30.11
C ALA A 213 17.46 19.32 -31.62
N GLU A 214 18.02 18.17 -31.98
CA GLU A 214 18.17 17.72 -33.37
C GLU A 214 16.82 17.33 -34.00
N THR A 215 16.07 16.47 -33.31
CA THR A 215 14.83 15.87 -33.83
C THR A 215 13.62 16.79 -33.72
N ARG A 216 13.70 17.86 -32.89
CA ARG A 216 12.60 18.76 -32.55
C ARG A 216 11.36 18.02 -32.00
N GLN A 217 11.56 16.82 -31.46
CA GLN A 217 10.53 15.99 -30.87
C GLN A 217 10.93 15.66 -29.43
N ALA A 218 10.03 15.90 -28.49
CA ALA A 218 10.25 15.55 -27.09
C ALA A 218 9.13 14.61 -26.61
N SER A 219 9.43 13.31 -26.55
CA SER A 219 8.52 12.31 -25.98
C SER A 219 9.30 11.22 -25.24
N ILE A 220 8.68 10.69 -24.19
CA ILE A 220 9.27 9.67 -23.32
C ILE A 220 9.65 8.43 -24.15
N SER A 221 8.74 7.97 -25.02
CA SER A 221 8.95 6.79 -25.86
C SER A 221 10.03 6.97 -26.94
N MET A 222 10.32 8.21 -27.36
CA MET A 222 11.41 8.50 -28.28
C MET A 222 12.77 8.36 -27.57
N ILE A 223 12.91 9.01 -26.42
CA ILE A 223 14.14 8.96 -25.62
C ILE A 223 14.41 7.52 -25.16
N GLN A 224 13.37 6.82 -24.70
CA GLN A 224 13.43 5.41 -24.31
C GLN A 224 14.02 4.53 -25.43
N ARG A 225 13.50 4.65 -26.66
CA ARG A 225 13.94 3.84 -27.81
C ARG A 225 15.33 4.23 -28.31
N ARG A 226 15.67 5.52 -28.33
CA ARG A 226 16.94 6.02 -28.88
C ARG A 226 18.12 5.83 -27.94
N LEU A 227 17.90 5.94 -26.63
CA LEU A 227 18.95 5.74 -25.62
C LEU A 227 18.91 4.35 -24.98
N GLN A 228 17.98 3.49 -25.40
CA GLN A 228 17.81 2.13 -24.86
C GLN A 228 17.68 2.10 -23.32
N ILE A 229 16.99 3.08 -22.76
CA ILE A 229 16.78 3.23 -21.31
C ILE A 229 15.36 2.82 -20.92
N GLY A 230 15.13 2.54 -19.63
CA GLY A 230 13.79 2.25 -19.09
C GLY A 230 12.85 3.48 -19.11
N TYR A 231 11.53 3.24 -19.11
CA TYR A 231 10.50 4.27 -19.17
C TYR A 231 10.67 5.34 -18.08
N ASN A 232 10.86 4.94 -16.83
CA ASN A 232 11.02 5.86 -15.70
C ASN A 232 12.25 6.78 -15.87
N ARG A 233 13.34 6.27 -16.46
CA ARG A 233 14.54 7.06 -16.71
C ARG A 233 14.29 8.10 -17.81
N ALA A 234 13.61 7.70 -18.89
CA ALA A 234 13.23 8.62 -19.97
C ALA A 234 12.20 9.67 -19.53
N ALA A 235 11.26 9.31 -18.65
CA ALA A 235 10.28 10.24 -18.08
C ALA A 235 10.97 11.35 -17.28
N ARG A 236 11.90 10.99 -16.40
CA ARG A 236 12.69 11.95 -15.62
C ARG A 236 13.52 12.89 -16.47
N MET A 237 14.13 12.40 -17.55
CA MET A 237 14.89 13.26 -18.48
C MET A 237 13.98 14.32 -19.12
N ILE A 238 12.76 13.96 -19.51
CA ILE A 238 11.76 14.90 -20.04
C ILE A 238 11.30 15.91 -18.99
N GLU A 239 11.09 15.48 -17.75
CA GLU A 239 10.70 16.37 -16.63
C GLU A 239 11.81 17.36 -16.28
N ARG A 240 13.07 16.91 -16.24
CA ARG A 240 14.24 17.78 -16.04
C ARG A 240 14.38 18.79 -17.19
N MET A 241 14.22 18.35 -18.44
CA MET A 241 14.19 19.25 -19.60
C MET A 241 13.05 20.29 -19.54
N GLU A 242 11.92 19.95 -18.93
CA GLU A 242 10.82 20.91 -18.73
C GLU A 242 11.21 21.96 -17.68
N GLN A 243 11.79 21.54 -16.56
CA GLN A 243 12.26 22.42 -15.49
C GLN A 243 13.37 23.36 -15.96
N GLU A 244 14.29 22.86 -16.80
CA GLU A 244 15.39 23.61 -17.38
C GLU A 244 14.97 24.47 -18.59
N GLY A 245 13.70 24.42 -19.00
CA GLY A 245 13.18 25.21 -20.12
C GLY A 245 13.65 24.72 -21.50
N VAL A 246 14.13 23.49 -21.60
CA VAL A 246 14.51 22.81 -22.85
C VAL A 246 13.27 22.38 -23.64
N VAL A 247 12.23 21.93 -22.94
CA VAL A 247 10.93 21.54 -23.53
C VAL A 247 9.77 22.21 -22.81
N GLY A 248 8.67 22.44 -23.54
CA GLY A 248 7.44 22.98 -22.99
C GLY A 248 6.61 21.95 -22.19
N PRO A 249 5.52 22.41 -21.57
CA PRO A 249 4.68 21.57 -20.72
C PRO A 249 4.02 20.43 -21.48
N SER A 250 3.64 19.39 -20.72
CA SER A 250 2.97 18.20 -21.27
C SER A 250 1.72 18.56 -22.08
N ARG A 251 1.63 18.07 -23.32
CA ARG A 251 0.46 18.22 -24.21
C ARG A 251 -0.33 16.90 -24.35
N GLY A 252 -0.36 16.09 -23.31
CA GLY A 252 -1.02 14.78 -23.31
C GLY A 252 -0.32 13.80 -24.25
N ALA A 253 -1.04 13.24 -25.22
CA ALA A 253 -0.50 12.23 -26.15
C ALA A 253 0.41 12.79 -27.26
N LYS A 254 0.54 14.12 -27.38
CA LYS A 254 1.38 14.77 -28.41
C LYS A 254 2.81 15.02 -27.88
N PRO A 255 3.83 14.97 -28.75
CA PRO A 255 5.19 15.38 -28.39
C PRO A 255 5.20 16.80 -27.81
N ARG A 256 6.02 17.00 -26.78
CA ARG A 256 6.22 18.31 -26.15
C ARG A 256 6.93 19.25 -27.12
N GLU A 257 6.63 20.53 -27.00
CA GLU A 257 7.28 21.57 -27.80
C GLU A 257 8.74 21.72 -27.37
N VAL A 258 9.67 21.80 -28.32
CA VAL A 258 11.09 22.00 -28.03
C VAL A 258 11.40 23.50 -28.04
N LEU A 259 11.90 24.02 -26.93
CA LEU A 259 12.10 25.46 -26.69
C LEU A 259 13.53 25.93 -27.00
N ILE A 260 14.48 25.00 -27.15
CA ILE A 260 15.87 25.29 -27.50
C ILE A 260 16.15 25.20 -29.01
N ASN A 261 17.15 25.96 -29.47
CA ASN A 261 17.65 25.92 -30.84
C ASN A 261 18.63 24.74 -31.03
N LYS A 262 18.95 24.41 -32.30
CA LYS A 262 20.00 23.43 -32.60
C LYS A 262 21.33 23.88 -31.98
N LEU A 263 21.92 23.02 -31.15
CA LEU A 263 23.29 23.14 -30.64
C LEU A 263 24.29 22.82 -31.75
#